data_AF-A0A3D4Y9Z0-F1
#
_entry.id   AF-A0A3D4Y9Z0-F1
#
_cell.length_a   1.000
_cell.length_b   1.000
_cell.length_c   1.000
_cell.angle_alpha   90.00
_cell.angle_beta   90.00
_cell.angle_gamma   90.00
#
_symmetry.space_group_name_H-M   'P 1'
#
loop_
_entity.id
_entity.type
_entity.pdbx_description
1 polymer ?
#
loop_
_entity_poly.entity_id
_entity_poly.type
_entity_poly.pdbx_seq_one_letter_code
_entity_poly.pdbx_strand_id
1 'polypeptide(L)' 'MSTKVKKNSLEDSIQKLEQLIHQLETEKLALTDALKCFEEGVSLIRACQNELSSAEQKIQKLSQKSNTIRSDDAGENLLE' A
#
# COMPACT_ATOMS: atom_id res chain seq x y z
N MET A 1 -24.59 9.98 -13.28
CA MET A 1 -23.28 10.55 -12.89
C MET A 1 -22.62 9.55 -11.95
N SER A 2 -21.64 8.79 -12.44
CA SER A 2 -21.00 7.72 -11.68
C SER A 2 -19.98 8.30 -10.71
N THR A 3 -20.38 8.51 -9.46
CA THR A 3 -19.46 8.88 -8.38
C THR A 3 -18.57 7.68 -8.06
N LYS A 4 -17.43 7.63 -8.74
CA LYS A 4 -16.33 6.70 -8.45
C LYS A 4 -15.87 7.00 -7.04
N VAL A 5 -16.27 6.17 -6.09
CA VAL A 5 -15.80 6.17 -4.71
C VAL A 5 -14.28 6.20 -4.76
N LYS A 6 -13.67 7.34 -4.40
CA LYS A 6 -12.22 7.48 -4.35
C LYS A 6 -11.72 6.50 -3.30
N LYS A 7 -11.25 5.36 -3.76
CA LYS A 7 -10.38 4.50 -2.97
C LYS A 7 -9.14 5.37 -2.70
N ASN A 8 -8.91 5.74 -1.44
CA ASN A 8 -7.69 6.44 -1.03
C ASN A 8 -6.50 5.70 -1.65
N SER A 9 -5.96 6.24 -2.74
CA SER A 9 -4.88 5.58 -3.46
C SER A 9 -3.56 5.93 -2.78
N LEU A 10 -2.53 5.12 -3.01
CA LEU A 10 -1.18 5.41 -2.51
C LEU A 10 -0.75 6.83 -2.91
N GLU A 11 -1.02 7.23 -4.15
CA GLU A 11 -0.74 8.58 -4.67
C GLU A 11 -1.46 9.69 -3.88
N ASP A 12 -2.74 9.52 -3.53
CA ASP A 12 -3.47 10.50 -2.71
C ASP A 12 -2.86 10.62 -1.30
N SER A 13 -2.39 9.50 -0.74
CA SER A 13 -1.76 9.46 0.58
C SER A 13 -0.39 10.14 0.58
N ILE A 14 0.37 9.97 -0.50
CA ILE A 14 1.65 10.67 -0.72
C ILE A 14 1.41 12.17 -0.87
N GLN A 15 0.44 12.59 -1.68
CA GLN A 15 0.14 14.00 -1.87
C GLN A 15 -0.29 14.68 -0.55
N LYS A 16 -1.07 13.98 0.29
CA LYS A 16 -1.41 14.48 1.63
C LYS A 16 -0.20 14.60 2.54
N LEU A 17 0.73 13.65 2.50
CA LEU A 17 1.94 13.70 3.29
C LEU A 17 2.81 14.92 2.92
N GLU A 18 2.94 15.20 1.62
CA GLU A 18 3.65 16.41 1.13
C GLU A 18 2.99 17.69 1.63
N GLN A 19 1.65 17.76 1.64
CA GLN A 19 0.92 18.90 2.18
C GLN A 19 1.16 19.08 3.68
N LEU A 20 1.17 17.99 4.46
CA LEU A 20 1.48 18.03 5.90
C LEU A 20 2.91 18.50 6.16
N ILE A 21 3.88 18.06 5.36
CA ILE A 21 5.27 18.52 5.45
C ILE A 21 5.37 20.02 5.17
N HIS A 22 4.72 20.50 4.12
CA HIS A 22 4.69 21.93 3.79
C HIS A 22 4.04 22.77 4.91
N GLN A 23 3.02 22.23 5.59
CA GLN A 23 2.42 22.89 6.77
C GLN A 23 3.39 22.94 7.95
N LEU A 24 4.15 21.85 8.19
CA LEU A 24 5.17 21.78 9.25
C LEU A 24 6.35 22.74 9.02
N GLU A 25 6.69 23.03 7.76
CA GLU A 25 7.76 23.99 7.41
C GLU A 25 7.35 25.45 7.56
N THR A 26 6.07 25.73 7.87
CA THR A 26 5.59 27.10 8.05
C THR A 26 5.93 27.61 9.46
N GLU A 27 6.70 28.71 9.56
CA GLU A 27 7.21 29.30 10.82
C GLU A 27 6.14 29.68 11.87
N LYS A 28 4.85 29.62 11.54
CA LYS A 28 3.72 30.01 12.41
C LYS A 28 2.89 28.83 12.90
N LEU A 29 3.31 27.59 12.69
CA LEU A 29 2.55 26.44 13.14
C LEU A 29 2.58 26.33 14.67
N ALA A 30 1.40 26.34 15.32
CA ALA A 30 1.32 26.12 16.75
C ALA A 30 1.75 24.69 17.08
N LEU A 31 2.38 24.49 18.25
CA LEU A 31 2.85 23.18 18.70
C LEU A 31 1.76 22.09 18.63
N THR A 32 0.53 22.45 18.99
CA THR A 32 -0.62 21.55 18.94
C THR A 32 -0.97 21.11 17.52
N ASP A 33 -0.82 22.00 16.54
CA ASP A 33 -1.07 21.70 15.14
C ASP A 33 0.09 20.91 14.52
N ALA A 34 1.32 21.17 14.95
CA ALA A 34 2.49 20.35 14.59
C ALA A 34 2.33 18.89 15.06
N LEU A 35 1.85 18.69 16.29
CA LEU A 35 1.56 17.35 16.81
C LEU A 35 0.48 16.63 16.01
N LYS A 36 -0.60 17.33 15.64
CA LYS A 36 -1.65 16.76 14.78
C LYS A 36 -1.12 16.38 13.39
N CYS A 37 -0.33 17.25 12.76
CA CYS A 37 0.27 16.97 11.47
C CYS A 37 1.18 15.73 11.53
N PHE A 38 1.94 15.59 12.62
CA PHE A 38 2.79 14.44 12.86
C PHE A 38 1.96 13.14 13.03
N GLU A 39 0.91 13.16 13.85
CA GLU A 39 0.01 12.01 14.04
C GLU A 39 -0.66 11.59 12.72
N GLU A 40 -1.16 12.54 11.94
CA GLU A 40 -1.74 12.27 10.63
C GLU A 40 -0.70 11.69 9.66
N GLY A 41 0.51 12.24 9.62
CA GLY A 41 1.60 11.73 8.79
C GLY A 41 1.96 10.29 9.13
N VAL A 42 2.09 9.95 10.42
CA VAL A 42 2.35 8.57 10.87
C VAL A 42 1.22 7.63 10.47
N SER A 43 -0.03 8.07 10.61
CA SER A 43 -1.21 7.28 10.22
C SER A 43 -1.22 6.99 8.71
N LEU A 44 -0.95 7.99 7.88
CA LEU A 44 -0.86 7.85 6.43
C LEU A 44 0.24 6.88 6.01
N ILE A 45 1.43 6.99 6.60
CA ILE A 45 2.55 6.10 6.30
C ILE A 45 2.20 4.64 6.63
N ARG A 46 1.57 4.40 7.78
CA ARG A 46 1.11 3.04 8.17
C ARG A 46 0.08 2.48 7.21
N ALA A 47 -0.86 3.32 6.75
CA ALA A 47 -1.85 2.91 5.76
C ALA A 47 -1.19 2.49 4.44
N CYS A 48 -0.24 3.28 3.93
CA CYS A 48 0.53 2.97 2.73
C CYS A 48 1.31 1.65 2.86
N GLN A 49 1.99 1.42 3.98
CA GLN A 49 2.72 0.18 4.24
C GLN A 49 1.80 -1.05 4.23
N ASN A 50 0.62 -0.94 4.84
CA ASN A 50 -0.36 -2.02 4.84
C ASN A 50 -0.90 -2.34 3.43
N GLU A 51 -1.14 -1.31 2.62
CA GLU A 51 -1.58 -1.49 1.24
C GLU A 51 -0.50 -2.17 0.40
N LEU A 52 0.76 -1.73 0.51
CA LEU A 52 1.91 -2.34 -0.16
C LEU A 52 2.08 -3.80 0.27
N SER A 53 2.07 -4.10 1.57
CA SER A 53 2.18 -5.47 2.07
C SER A 53 1.06 -6.37 1.55
N SER A 54 -0.17 -5.86 1.49
CA SER A 54 -1.31 -6.59 0.92
C SER A 54 -1.12 -6.88 -0.58
N ALA A 55 -0.56 -5.92 -1.32
CA ALA A 55 -0.23 -6.10 -2.73
C ALA A 55 0.89 -7.14 -2.93
N GLU A 56 1.96 -7.08 -2.13
CA GLU A 56 3.06 -8.05 -2.15
C GLU A 56 2.57 -9.47 -1.85
N GLN A 57 1.75 -9.64 -0.80
CA GLN A 57 1.14 -10.94 -0.47
C GLN A 57 0.29 -11.48 -1.62
N LYS A 58 -0.45 -10.61 -2.31
CA LYS A 58 -1.26 -11.00 -3.47
C LYS A 58 -0.37 -11.46 -4.62
N ILE A 59 0.71 -10.73 -4.92
CA ILE A 59 1.70 -11.12 -5.94
C ILE A 59 2.32 -12.47 -5.59
N GLN A 60 2.74 -12.66 -4.34
CA GLN A 60 3.33 -13.92 -3.87
C GLN A 60 2.37 -15.10 -4.05
N LYS A 61 1.10 -14.95 -3.68
CA LYS A 61 0.07 -16.00 -3.87
C LYS A 61 -0.15 -16.33 -5.34
N LEU A 62 -0.19 -15.32 -6.21
CA LEU A 62 -0.34 -15.52 -7.65
C LEU A 62 0.89 -16.21 -8.25
N SER A 63 2.10 -15.83 -7.83
CA SER A 63 3.35 -16.44 -8.25
C SER A 63 3.46 -17.90 -7.80
N GLN A 64 3.14 -18.19 -6.53
CA GLN A 64 3.08 -19.56 -6.01
C GLN A 64 2.05 -20.41 -6.76
N LYS A 65 0.85 -19.88 -7.00
CA LYS A 65 -0.17 -20.58 -7.78
C LYS A 65 0.31 -20.87 -9.21
N SER A 66 1.01 -19.94 -9.84
CA SER A 66 1.60 -20.16 -11.17
C SER A 66 2.67 -21.25 -11.18
N ASN A 67 3.41 -21.41 -10.06
CA ASN A 67 4.39 -22.47 -9.89
C ASN A 67 3.73 -23.85 -9.68
N THR A 68 2.64 -23.92 -8.90
CA THR A 68 1.87 -25.16 -8.71
C THR A 68 1.23 -25.65 -10.01
N ILE A 69 0.73 -24.74 -10.86
CA ILE A 69 0.12 -25.09 -12.16
C ILE A 69 1.15 -25.78 -13.10
N ARG A 70 2.46 -25.58 -12.89
CA ARG A 70 3.52 -26.24 -13.69
C ARG A 70 3.96 -27.59 -13.13
N SER A 71 3.60 -27.92 -11.89
CA SER A 71 4.05 -29.14 -11.22
C SER A 71 3.09 -30.33 -11.36
N ASP A 72 1.87 -30.11 -11.85
CA ASP A 72 0.85 -31.17 -12.01
C ASP A 72 0.88 -31.86 -13.39
N ASP A 73 1.79 -31.47 -14.29
CA ASP A 73 1.98 -32.08 -15.63
C ASP A 73 3.20 -33.03 -15.69
N ALA A 74 3.75 -33.43 -14.54
CA ALA A 74 4.63 -34.61 -14.47
C ALA A 74 3.75 -35.84 -14.20
N GLY A 75 2.86 -36.12 -15.15
CA GLY A 75 2.11 -37.37 -15.21
C GLY A 75 3.09 -38.54 -15.23
N GLU A 76 2.83 -39.50 -14.36
CA GLU A 76 3.39 -40.84 -14.38
C GLU A 76 3.47 -41.36 -15.84
N ASN A 77 4.67 -41.70 -16.29
CA ASN A 77 4.81 -42.83 -17.20
C ASN A 77 5.71 -43.88 -16.53
N LEU A 78 5.05 -44.96 -16.18
CA LEU A 78 5.52 -46.23 -15.66
C LEU A 78 6.24 -47.02 -16.78
N LEU A 79 7.21 -47.88 -16.39
CA LEU A 79 7.89 -48.93 -17.20
C LEU A 79 8.97 -48.36 -18.13
N GLU A 80 10.27 -48.62 -17.91
CA GLU A 80 10.96 -49.92 -17.76
C GLU A 80 12.22 -49.80 -16.87
#